data_AF-A0A9E1GKH2-F1
#
_entry.id   AF-A0A9E1GKH2-F1
#
_cell.length_a   1.000
_cell.length_b   1.000
_cell.length_c   1.000
_cell.angle_alpha   90.00
_cell.angle_beta   90.00
_cell.angle_gamma   90.00
#
_symmetry.space_group_name_H-M   'P 1'
#
loop_
_entity.id
_entity.type
_entity.pdbx_description
1 polymer ?
#
loop_
_entity_poly.entity_id
_entity_poly.type
_entity_poly.pdbx_seq_one_letter_code
_entity_poly.pdbx_strand_id
1 'polypeptide(L)' 'MNTTEIKAKAFRAAVDLATVCKPCTYDNVLDITAIALGIEMDDNEEYPAELYRKFDRVWAELNY' A
#
# COMPACT_ATOMS: atom_id res chain seq x y z
N MET A 1 10.51 -8.01 -4.12
CA MET A 1 9.05 -7.89 -3.83
C MET A 1 8.17 -8.13 -5.08
N ASN A 2 7.09 -8.90 -5.02
CA ASN A 2 6.23 -9.21 -6.18
C ASN A 2 5.11 -8.16 -6.36
N THR A 3 5.05 -7.50 -7.52
CA THR A 3 4.05 -6.45 -7.81
C THR A 3 2.61 -6.96 -7.76
N THR A 4 2.36 -8.22 -8.15
CA THR A 4 1.03 -8.84 -8.08
C THR A 4 0.53 -8.94 -6.64
N GLU A 5 1.43 -9.26 -5.71
CA GLU A 5 1.12 -9.37 -4.29
C GLU A 5 0.86 -7.98 -3.67
N ILE A 6 1.68 -6.98 -4.03
CA ILE A 6 1.45 -5.57 -3.65
C ILE A 6 0.06 -5.13 -4.14
N LYS A 7 -0.29 -5.42 -5.39
CA LYS A 7 -1.57 -5.06 -5.98
C LYS A 7 -2.76 -5.70 -5.25
N ALA A 8 -2.68 -7.00 -4.95
CA ALA A 8 -3.74 -7.70 -4.23
C ALA A 8 -3.96 -7.11 -2.83
N LYS A 9 -2.88 -6.81 -2.11
CA LYS A 9 -2.94 -6.22 -0.76
C LYS A 9 -3.39 -4.76 -0.79
N ALA A 10 -2.94 -3.96 -1.75
CA ALA A 10 -3.37 -2.58 -1.93
C ALA A 10 -4.86 -2.47 -2.28
N PHE A 11 -5.38 -3.35 -3.15
CA PHE A 11 -6.81 -3.42 -3.42
C PHE A 11 -7.61 -3.77 -2.17
N ARG A 12 -7.13 -4.76 -1.40
CA ARG A 12 -7.77 -5.14 -0.14
C ARG A 12 -7.76 -3.98 0.87
N ALA A 13 -6.64 -3.27 1.00
CA ALA A 13 -6.50 -2.10 1.85
C ALA A 13 -7.49 -0.98 1.48
N ALA A 14 -7.66 -0.69 0.18
CA ALA A 14 -8.65 0.27 -0.29
C ALA A 14 -10.09 -0.14 0.06
N VAL A 15 -10.43 -1.43 -0.11
CA VAL A 15 -11.74 -1.98 0.28
C VAL A 15 -11.96 -1.91 1.79
N ASP A 16 -10.95 -2.23 2.60
CA ASP A 16 -11.03 -2.16 4.05
C ASP A 16 -11.22 -0.72 4.53
N LEU A 17 -10.49 0.25 3.97
CA LEU A 17 -10.68 1.69 4.25
C LEU A 17 -12.09 2.16 3.92
N ALA A 18 -12.63 1.77 2.75
CA ALA A 18 -13.99 2.10 2.37
C ALA A 18 -15.02 1.47 3.33
N THR A 19 -14.80 0.23 3.77
CA THR A 19 -15.67 -0.49 4.71
C THR A 19 -15.73 0.20 6.07
N VAL A 20 -14.61 0.78 6.53
CA VAL A 20 -14.55 1.51 7.81
C VAL A 20 -14.77 3.02 7.66
N CYS A 21 -15.26 3.47 6.50
CA CYS A 21 -15.49 4.89 6.18
C CYS A 21 -14.27 5.79 6.40
N LYS A 22 -13.05 5.27 6.20
CA LYS A 22 -11.82 6.05 6.25
C LYS A 22 -11.42 6.56 4.86
N PRO A 23 -10.70 7.70 4.78
CA PRO A 23 -10.19 8.21 3.51
C PRO A 23 -9.27 7.20 2.81
N CYS A 24 -9.54 6.93 1.54
CA CYS A 24 -8.68 6.12 0.67
C CYS A 24 -7.57 6.99 0.07
N THR A 25 -6.59 7.37 0.87
CA THR A 25 -5.43 8.15 0.43
C THR A 25 -4.25 7.23 0.09
N TYR A 26 -3.30 7.77 -0.69
CA TYR A 26 -2.07 7.07 -1.03
C TYR A 26 -1.37 6.49 0.20
N ASP A 27 -1.12 7.35 1.21
CA ASP A 27 -0.42 6.96 2.43
C ASP A 27 -1.18 5.88 3.22
N ASN A 28 -2.50 6.03 3.41
CA ASN A 28 -3.28 5.05 4.15
C ASN A 28 -3.26 3.67 3.48
N VAL A 29 -3.34 3.62 2.14
CA VAL A 29 -3.29 2.36 1.40
C VAL A 29 -1.88 1.79 1.41
N LEU A 30 -0.85 2.63 1.31
CA LEU A 30 0.54 2.21 1.40
C LEU A 30 0.85 1.61 2.78
N ASP A 31 0.47 2.26 3.87
CA ASP A 31 0.71 1.83 5.24
C ASP A 31 0.09 0.46 5.51
N ILE A 32 -1.19 0.29 5.16
CA ILE A 32 -1.89 -0.99 5.34
C ILE A 32 -1.27 -2.08 4.45
N THR A 33 -0.84 -1.71 3.25
CA THR A 33 -0.15 -2.63 2.33
C THR A 33 1.20 -3.08 2.91
N ALA A 34 1.98 -2.15 3.47
CA ALA A 34 3.26 -2.44 4.11
C ALA A 34 3.10 -3.36 5.33
N ILE A 35 2.14 -3.05 6.21
CA ILE A 35 1.78 -3.89 7.37
C ILE A 35 1.37 -5.30 6.90
N ALA A 36 0.53 -5.39 5.86
CA ALA A 36 0.11 -6.68 5.31
C ALA A 36 1.25 -7.48 4.68
N LEU A 37 2.36 -6.84 4.32
CA LEU A 37 3.58 -7.45 3.78
C LEU A 37 4.60 -7.79 4.88
N GLY A 38 4.29 -7.50 6.14
CA GLY A 38 5.20 -7.68 7.26
C GLY A 38 6.40 -6.73 7.21
N ILE A 39 6.24 -5.59 6.53
CA ILE A 39 7.25 -4.53 6.49
C ILE A 39 6.97 -3.65 7.70
N GLU A 40 7.90 -3.67 8.66
CA GLU A 40 7.85 -2.74 9.78
C GLU A 40 8.14 -1.33 9.25
N MET A 41 7.25 -0.42 9.60
CA MET A 41 7.34 0.98 9.25
C MET A 41 8.03 1.66 10.43
N ASP A 42 9.36 1.58 10.50
CA ASP A 42 10.14 2.37 11.45
C ASP A 42 10.26 3.80 10.88
N ASP A 43 9.95 4.80 11.70
CA ASP A 43 10.10 6.22 11.35
C ASP A 43 11.55 6.58 10.91
N ASN A 44 12.52 5.72 11.24
CA ASN A 44 13.93 5.82 10.84
C ASN A 44 14.39 4.85 9.74
N GLU A 45 13.59 3.85 9.36
CA GLU A 45 13.91 3.04 8.18
C GLU A 45 13.31 3.72 6.96
N GLU A 46 14.19 4.12 6.04
CA GLU A 46 13.83 4.39 4.67
C GLU A 46 12.98 3.20 4.21
N TYR A 47 11.65 3.39 4.07
CA TYR A 47 10.74 2.39 3.50
C TYR A 47 11.52 1.69 2.40
N PRO A 48 11.47 0.35 2.27
CA PRO A 48 12.25 -0.32 1.25
C PRO A 48 11.98 0.40 -0.07
N ALA A 49 12.94 1.13 -0.63
CA ALA A 49 12.70 2.07 -1.72
C ALA A 49 12.08 1.38 -2.95
N GLU A 50 12.24 0.04 -2.99
CA GLU A 50 11.56 -0.89 -3.89
C GLU A 50 10.03 -0.91 -3.73
N LEU A 51 9.47 -0.86 -2.52
CA LEU A 51 8.03 -0.78 -2.25
C LEU A 51 7.46 0.50 -2.82
N TYR A 52 8.01 1.68 -2.49
CA TYR A 52 7.53 2.96 -3.05
C TYR A 52 7.47 2.94 -4.58
N ARG A 53 8.59 2.59 -5.23
CA ARG A 53 8.67 2.54 -6.69
C ARG A 53 7.66 1.59 -7.33
N LYS A 54 7.32 0.49 -6.65
CA LYS A 54 6.34 -0.49 -7.14
C LYS A 54 4.91 -0.06 -6.82
N PHE A 55 4.71 0.52 -5.65
CA PHE A 55 3.42 0.97 -5.18
C PHE A 55 2.92 2.17 -5.98
N ASP A 56 3.78 3.09 -6.42
CA ASP A 56 3.42 4.19 -7.33
C ASP A 56 2.67 3.69 -8.57
N ARG A 57 3.16 2.60 -9.18
CA ARG A 57 2.53 1.99 -10.36
C ARG A 57 1.19 1.36 -10.02
N VAL A 58 1.13 0.64 -8.90
CA VAL A 58 -0.11 0.00 -8.41
C VAL A 58 -1.16 1.06 -8.07
N TRP A 59 -0.75 2.17 -7.45
CA TRP A 59 -1.63 3.28 -7.11
C TRP A 59 -2.20 3.96 -8.35
N ALA A 60 -1.37 4.19 -9.37
CA ALA A 60 -1.84 4.71 -10.64
C ALA A 60 -2.88 3.78 -11.28
N GLU A 61 -2.66 2.46 -11.25
CA GLU A 61 -3.63 1.47 -11.75
C GLU A 61 -4.93 1.39 -10.94
N LEU A 62 -4.91 1.70 -9.64
CA LEU A 62 -6.11 1.72 -8.79
C LEU A 62 -6.99 2.96 -9.03
N ASN A 63 -6.42 4.04 -9.56
CA ASN A 63 -7.10 5.32 -9.75
C ASN A 63 -7.45 5.63 -11.23
N TYR A 64 -7.20 4.69 -12.14
CA TYR A 64 -7.50 4.79 -13.58
C TYR A 64 -8.68 3.91 -13.94
#